data_AF-A0A5H2Y911-F1
#
_entry.id   AF-A0A5H2Y911-F1
#
_cell.length_a   1.000
_cell.length_b   1.000
_cell.length_c   1.000
_cell.angle_alpha   90.00
_cell.angle_beta   90.00
_cell.angle_gamma   90.00
#
_symmetry.space_group_name_H-M   'P 1'
#
loop_
_entity.id
_entity.type
_entity.pdbx_description
1 polymer ?
#
loop_
_entity_poly.entity_id
_entity_poly.type
_entity_poly.pdbx_seq_one_letter_code
_entity_poly.pdbx_strand_id
1 'polypeptide(L)'
;MPEAPKNSLNPSVDYYLQDKNEKALQFIEEVTENADEVQKRVLAEILARNAHVEYLQRHGLNGHTDRDTFKKIIPVIKYEDIEADINRIANGDTSPILCSKPISEFLTRWVFVILHILINHDHLLINLVGLAKWVCLYFHCSSGTSGGERKLMPTIEEELERRSLLYSLLMPVMSQSVPELDKGKGMYFLFIKSEAKTPGGLVARPVLTSYYKSSHFKRRPYDPYTNYTSPNETILCPDSYQSMYSQLLCGLCQNKEVIRVGAVFASGFIRAIRFLEKHWPSLCKDIASGTLNPQITDPSVREAVMKTLKPDPKLANYIETECGEKSWQGIITRLWPNTKYVDVIVTGTMSQYIPTLDYYSNGLPLVCTMYASSECYSVREAVMKTLNPDPKLANYIETECGRSLGKGS
;
A
#
# COMPACT_ATOMS: atom_id res chain seq x y z
N MET A 1 -2.69 33.28 36.70
CA MET A 1 -2.36 32.54 35.46
C MET A 1 -2.66 31.08 35.74
N PRO A 2 -3.66 30.45 35.09
CA PRO A 2 -3.85 29.01 35.25
C PRO A 2 -2.84 28.29 34.35
N GLU A 3 -2.07 27.40 34.97
CA GLU A 3 -1.11 26.51 34.32
C GLU A 3 -1.82 25.61 33.30
N ALA A 4 -1.18 25.44 32.12
CA ALA A 4 -1.63 24.51 31.11
C ALA A 4 -1.59 23.07 31.64
N PRO A 5 -2.57 22.21 31.31
CA PRO A 5 -2.55 20.84 31.78
C PRO A 5 -1.39 20.09 31.09
N LYS A 6 -0.44 19.61 31.90
CA LYS A 6 0.60 18.67 31.49
C LYS A 6 -0.10 17.40 31.00
N ASN A 7 -0.03 17.15 29.69
CA ASN A 7 -0.50 15.93 29.07
C ASN A 7 0.41 14.78 29.54
N SER A 8 -0.01 14.04 30.56
CA SER A 8 0.74 12.89 31.09
C SER A 8 0.63 11.72 30.10
N LEU A 9 1.56 11.64 29.15
CA LEU A 9 1.80 10.45 28.35
C LEU A 9 2.42 9.36 29.24
N ASN A 10 2.03 8.11 29.02
CA ASN A 10 2.46 6.96 29.81
C ASN A 10 3.89 6.56 29.38
N PRO A 11 4.94 6.74 30.23
CA PRO A 11 6.34 6.56 29.83
C PRO A 11 6.67 5.15 29.30
N SER A 12 5.87 4.15 29.68
CA SER A 12 6.01 2.77 29.25
C SER A 12 5.68 2.56 27.76
N VAL A 13 4.75 3.34 27.21
CA VAL A 13 4.31 3.23 25.82
C VAL A 13 5.33 3.88 24.87
N ASP A 14 5.85 5.04 25.26
CA ASP A 14 6.87 5.76 24.47
C ASP A 14 8.17 4.95 24.38
N TYR A 15 8.61 4.35 25.49
CA TYR A 15 9.79 3.48 25.52
C TYR A 15 9.60 2.23 24.64
N TYR A 16 8.43 1.58 24.73
CA TYR A 16 8.12 0.41 23.90
C TYR A 16 8.11 0.76 22.41
N LEU A 17 7.53 1.89 22.04
CA LEU A 17 7.46 2.33 20.64
C LEU A 17 8.86 2.66 20.10
N GLN A 18 9.70 3.30 20.91
CA GLN A 18 11.08 3.59 20.56
C GLN A 18 11.89 2.29 20.34
N ASP A 19 11.86 1.35 21.28
CA ASP A 19 12.55 0.05 21.16
C ASP A 19 12.07 -0.73 19.91
N LYS A 20 10.76 -0.72 19.64
CA LYS A 20 10.18 -1.34 18.43
C LYS A 20 10.72 -0.69 17.16
N ASN A 21 10.79 0.64 17.11
CA ASN A 21 11.29 1.36 15.94
C ASN A 21 12.79 1.10 15.73
N GLU A 22 13.58 1.16 16.80
CA GLU A 22 15.03 0.86 16.75
C GLU A 22 15.30 -0.55 16.24
N LYS A 23 14.56 -1.56 16.73
CA LYS A 23 14.68 -2.94 16.22
C LYS A 23 14.31 -3.08 14.75
N ALA A 24 13.25 -2.39 14.30
CA ALA A 24 12.83 -2.43 12.90
C ALA A 24 13.87 -1.78 11.98
N LEU A 25 14.47 -0.66 12.41
CA LEU A 25 15.52 0.04 11.67
C LEU A 25 16.82 -0.77 11.67
N GLN A 26 17.21 -1.34 12.81
CA GLN A 26 18.36 -2.24 12.90
C GLN A 26 18.21 -3.47 11.98
N PHE A 27 17.00 -4.04 11.90
CA PHE A 27 16.71 -5.12 10.97
C PHE A 27 16.88 -4.69 9.51
N ILE A 28 16.48 -3.47 9.14
CA ILE A 28 16.71 -2.92 7.80
C ILE A 28 18.20 -2.80 7.51
N GLU A 29 18.98 -2.23 8.43
CA GLU A 29 20.43 -2.09 8.29
C GLU A 29 21.10 -3.47 8.15
N GLU A 30 20.81 -4.42 9.04
CA GLU A 30 21.38 -5.77 8.99
C GLU A 30 21.11 -6.47 7.65
N VAL A 31 19.87 -6.40 7.15
CA VAL A 31 19.49 -7.05 5.90
C VAL A 31 20.09 -6.35 4.69
N THR A 32 20.26 -5.03 4.72
CA THR A 32 20.80 -4.27 3.60
C THR A 32 22.32 -4.32 3.53
N GLU A 33 23.03 -4.33 4.67
CA GLU A 33 24.47 -4.55 4.75
C GLU A 33 24.86 -5.95 4.26
N ASN A 34 24.04 -6.97 4.56
CA ASN A 34 24.32 -8.37 4.25
C ASN A 34 23.47 -8.92 3.08
N ALA A 35 23.07 -8.05 2.15
CA ALA A 35 22.07 -8.39 1.14
C ALA A 35 22.40 -9.65 0.31
N ASP A 36 23.65 -9.84 -0.12
CA ASP A 36 24.05 -11.03 -0.91
C ASP A 36 23.94 -12.33 -0.09
N GLU A 37 24.32 -12.30 1.19
CA GLU A 37 24.24 -13.45 2.09
C GLU A 37 22.80 -13.78 2.48
N VAL A 38 21.99 -12.75 2.77
CA VAL A 38 20.54 -12.92 3.00
C VAL A 38 19.89 -13.54 1.76
N GLN A 39 20.23 -13.08 0.56
CA GLN A 39 19.70 -13.62 -0.70
C GLN A 39 20.11 -15.08 -0.93
N LYS A 40 21.37 -15.44 -0.66
CA LYS A 40 21.84 -16.84 -0.73
C LYS A 40 21.08 -17.73 0.25
N ARG A 41 20.94 -17.29 1.50
CA ARG A 41 20.22 -18.04 2.55
C ARG A 41 18.75 -18.24 2.16
N VAL A 42 18.06 -17.18 1.75
CA VAL A 42 16.66 -17.23 1.32
C VAL A 42 16.49 -18.19 0.14
N LEU A 43 17.33 -18.10 -0.90
CA LEU A 43 17.30 -19.05 -2.02
C LEU A 43 17.51 -20.49 -1.54
N ALA A 44 18.51 -20.74 -0.71
CA ALA A 44 18.80 -22.08 -0.20
C ALA A 44 17.63 -22.66 0.61
N GLU A 45 16.99 -21.85 1.46
CA GLU A 45 15.79 -22.25 2.22
C GLU A 45 14.61 -22.59 1.29
N ILE A 46 14.37 -21.78 0.25
CA ILE A 46 13.32 -22.02 -0.73
C ILE A 46 13.56 -23.33 -1.47
N LEU A 47 14.78 -23.55 -1.96
CA LEU A 47 15.14 -24.75 -2.72
C LEU A 47 15.12 -26.00 -1.84
N ALA A 48 15.65 -25.93 -0.61
CA ALA A 48 15.65 -27.04 0.33
C ALA A 48 14.21 -27.47 0.65
N ARG A 49 13.34 -26.50 0.92
CA ARG A 49 11.93 -26.75 1.25
C ARG A 49 11.12 -27.29 0.07
N ASN A 50 11.44 -26.87 -1.15
CA ASN A 50 10.72 -27.28 -2.36
C ASN A 50 11.46 -28.37 -3.15
N ALA A 51 12.48 -29.02 -2.60
CA ALA A 51 13.35 -29.95 -3.32
C ALA A 51 12.61 -31.08 -4.06
N HIS A 52 11.43 -31.47 -3.56
CA HIS A 52 10.62 -32.57 -4.10
C HIS A 52 9.38 -32.12 -4.88
N VAL A 53 9.26 -30.83 -5.21
CA VAL A 53 8.12 -30.35 -6.01
C VAL A 53 8.30 -30.72 -7.48
N GLU A 54 7.20 -31.00 -8.18
CA GLU A 54 7.22 -31.45 -9.57
C GLU A 54 7.98 -30.48 -10.48
N TYR A 55 7.82 -29.18 -10.28
CA TYR A 55 8.47 -28.16 -11.10
C TYR A 55 10.01 -28.23 -11.02
N LEU A 56 10.58 -28.32 -9.81
CA LEU A 56 12.04 -28.40 -9.65
C LEU A 56 12.61 -29.75 -10.11
N GLN A 57 11.84 -30.83 -9.94
CA GLN A 57 12.19 -32.16 -10.46
C GLN A 57 12.16 -32.20 -11.99
N ARG A 58 11.14 -31.58 -12.62
CA ARG A 58 11.00 -31.47 -14.09
C ARG A 58 12.21 -30.81 -14.74
N HIS A 59 12.80 -29.83 -14.07
CA HIS A 59 14.01 -29.15 -14.54
C HIS A 59 15.32 -29.84 -14.11
N GLY A 60 15.28 -30.91 -13.31
CA GLY A 60 16.46 -31.67 -12.94
C GLY A 60 17.35 -30.98 -11.90
N LEU A 61 16.78 -30.14 -11.02
CA LEU A 61 17.56 -29.48 -9.96
C LEU A 61 18.07 -30.46 -8.90
N ASN A 62 17.52 -31.68 -8.82
CA ASN A 62 18.03 -32.80 -8.02
C ASN A 62 18.39 -32.47 -6.55
N GLY A 63 17.64 -31.55 -5.92
CA GLY A 63 17.86 -31.14 -4.53
C GLY A 63 19.04 -30.19 -4.32
N HIS A 64 19.70 -29.71 -5.37
CA HIS A 64 20.71 -28.66 -5.26
C HIS A 64 20.10 -27.36 -4.73
N THR A 65 20.77 -26.76 -3.76
CA THR A 65 20.32 -25.51 -3.09
C THR A 65 21.24 -24.32 -3.38
N ASP A 66 22.31 -24.53 -4.14
CA ASP A 66 23.29 -23.49 -4.46
C ASP A 66 22.84 -22.60 -5.62
N ARG A 67 23.26 -21.34 -5.56
CA ARG A 67 22.88 -20.30 -6.51
C ARG A 67 23.35 -20.56 -7.94
N ASP A 68 24.53 -21.17 -8.10
CA ASP A 68 25.14 -21.31 -9.41
C ASP A 68 24.49 -22.45 -10.20
N THR A 69 24.19 -23.55 -9.53
CA THR A 69 23.39 -24.65 -10.10
C THR A 69 21.98 -24.18 -10.41
N PHE A 70 21.33 -23.45 -9.50
CA PHE A 70 20.00 -22.88 -9.74
C PHE A 70 19.96 -22.03 -11.02
N LYS A 71 20.92 -21.10 -11.19
CA LYS A 71 20.99 -20.23 -12.38
C LYS A 71 21.25 -20.99 -13.69
N LYS A 72 21.97 -22.12 -13.64
CA LYS A 72 22.29 -22.92 -14.82
C LYS A 72 21.12 -23.82 -15.25
N ILE A 73 20.34 -24.31 -14.28
CA ILE A 73 19.33 -25.34 -14.52
C ILE A 73 17.92 -24.74 -14.67
N ILE A 74 17.55 -23.78 -13.82
CA ILE A 74 16.20 -23.25 -13.78
C ILE A 74 16.05 -22.10 -14.80
N PRO A 75 15.13 -22.20 -15.77
CA PRO A 75 14.95 -21.17 -16.77
C PRO A 75 14.29 -19.91 -16.20
N VAL A 76 14.53 -18.80 -16.88
CA VAL A 76 13.73 -17.58 -16.73
C VAL A 76 12.41 -17.79 -17.48
N ILE A 77 11.28 -17.50 -16.84
CA ILE A 77 9.94 -17.86 -17.35
C ILE A 77 8.98 -16.67 -17.42
N LYS A 78 7.85 -16.85 -18.08
CA LYS A 78 6.69 -15.98 -18.04
C LYS A 78 5.53 -16.73 -17.39
N TYR A 79 4.41 -16.02 -17.15
CA TYR A 79 3.22 -16.65 -16.57
C TYR A 79 2.72 -17.79 -17.44
N GLU A 80 2.78 -17.60 -18.75
CA GLU A 80 2.27 -18.55 -19.75
C GLU A 80 3.04 -19.88 -19.71
N ASP A 81 4.30 -19.89 -19.25
CA ASP A 81 5.12 -21.10 -19.14
C ASP A 81 4.71 -22.01 -17.97
N ILE A 82 4.02 -21.47 -16.96
CA ILE A 82 3.49 -22.24 -15.80
C ILE A 82 1.96 -22.25 -15.74
N GLU A 83 1.29 -21.69 -16.75
CA GLU A 83 -0.17 -21.58 -16.76
C GLU A 83 -0.84 -22.96 -16.64
N ALA A 84 -0.25 -24.00 -17.24
CA ALA A 84 -0.71 -25.38 -17.10
C ALA A 84 -0.63 -25.89 -15.64
N ASP A 85 0.46 -25.58 -14.94
CA ASP A 85 0.64 -25.95 -13.52
C ASP A 85 -0.34 -25.18 -12.63
N ILE A 86 -0.55 -23.89 -12.89
CA ILE A 86 -1.55 -23.06 -12.20
C ILE A 86 -2.96 -23.58 -12.40
N ASN A 87 -3.32 -23.97 -13.62
CA ASN A 87 -4.64 -24.51 -13.95
C ASN A 87 -4.89 -25.86 -13.26
N ARG A 88 -3.89 -26.72 -13.12
CA ARG A 88 -4.00 -27.96 -12.33
C ARG A 88 -4.36 -27.66 -10.88
N ILE A 89 -3.63 -26.76 -10.24
CA ILE A 89 -3.88 -26.34 -8.85
C ILE A 89 -5.27 -25.71 -8.73
N ALA A 90 -5.63 -24.82 -9.66
CA ALA A 90 -6.94 -24.15 -9.68
C ALA A 90 -8.10 -25.16 -9.83
N ASN A 91 -7.88 -26.27 -10.52
CA ASN A 91 -8.86 -27.36 -10.68
C ASN A 91 -8.88 -28.38 -9.53
N GLY A 92 -8.05 -28.19 -8.50
CA GLY A 92 -8.08 -28.97 -7.26
C GLY A 92 -6.99 -30.02 -7.12
N ASP A 93 -5.95 -29.99 -7.96
CA ASP A 93 -4.75 -30.83 -7.76
C ASP A 93 -3.98 -30.34 -6.53
N THR A 94 -3.87 -31.19 -5.51
CA THR A 94 -3.17 -30.90 -4.24
C THR A 94 -1.76 -31.45 -4.20
N SER A 95 -1.26 -32.02 -5.30
CA SER A 95 0.12 -32.49 -5.43
C SER A 95 1.10 -31.34 -5.27
N PRO A 96 2.33 -31.58 -4.79
CA PRO A 96 3.35 -30.54 -4.62
C PRO A 96 3.92 -30.12 -6.00
N ILE A 97 3.16 -29.35 -6.77
CA ILE A 97 3.53 -28.95 -8.14
C ILE A 97 4.57 -27.83 -8.11
N LEU A 98 4.22 -26.70 -7.48
CA LEU A 98 5.05 -25.49 -7.40
C LEU A 98 5.64 -25.26 -6.00
N CYS A 99 4.96 -25.75 -4.94
CA CYS A 99 5.38 -25.58 -3.56
C CYS A 99 5.12 -26.86 -2.77
N SER A 100 5.96 -27.14 -1.78
CA SER A 100 5.76 -28.25 -0.85
C SER A 100 4.65 -27.99 0.17
N LYS A 101 4.30 -26.73 0.41
CA LYS A 101 3.15 -26.36 1.24
C LYS A 101 1.90 -26.18 0.38
N PRO A 102 0.71 -26.52 0.92
CA PRO A 102 -0.56 -26.31 0.23
C PRO A 102 -0.75 -24.84 -0.16
N ILE A 103 -1.19 -24.62 -1.40
CA ILE A 103 -1.63 -23.30 -1.85
C ILE A 103 -2.93 -22.94 -1.11
N SER A 104 -2.94 -21.80 -0.43
CA SER A 104 -4.08 -21.38 0.38
C SER A 104 -5.10 -20.58 -0.44
N GLU A 105 -4.64 -19.81 -1.42
CA GLU A 105 -5.47 -19.01 -2.31
C GLU A 105 -4.69 -18.55 -3.56
N PHE A 106 -5.40 -17.98 -4.52
CA PHE A 106 -4.83 -17.26 -5.65
C PHE A 106 -5.00 -15.75 -5.50
N LEU A 107 -3.89 -15.03 -5.64
CA LEU A 107 -3.88 -13.58 -5.67
C LEU A 107 -4.05 -13.10 -7.11
N THR A 108 -5.01 -12.21 -7.31
CA THR A 108 -5.28 -11.56 -8.59
C THR A 108 -4.87 -10.09 -8.54
N ARG A 109 -4.85 -9.45 -9.72
CA ARG A 109 -4.81 -7.99 -9.90
C ARG A 109 -3.57 -7.27 -9.30
N TRP A 110 -2.71 -6.86 -10.25
CA TRP A 110 -1.70 -5.80 -10.24
C TRP A 110 -1.57 -4.89 -9.01
N VAL A 111 -0.36 -4.86 -8.44
CA VAL A 111 0.36 -3.62 -8.11
C VAL A 111 1.64 -3.67 -8.94
N PHE A 112 1.85 -2.68 -9.79
CA PHE A 112 3.05 -2.52 -10.62
C PHE A 112 3.40 -1.05 -10.63
N VAL A 113 4.68 -0.80 -10.44
CA VAL A 113 5.30 0.51 -10.57
C VAL A 113 6.55 0.25 -11.40
N ILE A 114 6.54 0.69 -12.66
CA ILE A 114 7.80 0.90 -13.39
C ILE A 114 8.52 2.06 -12.71
N LEU A 115 9.76 1.81 -12.30
CA LEU A 115 10.73 2.85 -12.01
C LEU A 115 11.32 3.35 -13.33
N HIS A 116 11.06 4.60 -13.67
CA HIS A 116 12.05 5.47 -14.29
C HIS A 116 12.15 6.68 -13.36
N ILE A 117 13.30 6.87 -12.72
CA ILE A 117 13.62 8.10 -12.03
C ILE A 117 14.99 8.55 -12.53
N LEU A 118 14.98 9.61 -13.34
CA LEU A 118 16.10 10.52 -13.50
C LEU A 118 16.12 11.42 -12.26
N ILE A 119 17.15 11.30 -11.42
CA ILE A 119 17.59 12.40 -10.55
C ILE A 119 19.09 12.54 -10.76
N ASN A 120 19.46 13.75 -11.18
CA ASN A 120 20.83 14.19 -11.39
C ASN A 120 21.53 14.44 -10.05
N HIS A 121 22.80 14.05 -10.06
CA HIS A 121 23.93 14.44 -9.21
C HIS A 121 23.85 14.27 -7.68
N ASP A 122 24.70 13.32 -7.26
CA ASP A 122 25.47 13.30 -6.02
C ASP A 122 24.68 13.34 -4.71
N HIS A 123 24.25 12.17 -4.25
CA HIS A 123 24.69 11.54 -3.00
C HIS A 123 23.92 10.23 -2.77
N LEU A 124 24.67 9.18 -2.40
CA LEU A 124 24.31 7.81 -2.00
C LEU A 124 22.80 7.41 -2.05
N LEU A 125 22.44 6.69 -3.11
CA LEU A 125 21.20 5.89 -3.20
C LEU A 125 21.49 4.46 -2.73
N ILE A 126 21.08 4.11 -1.51
CA ILE A 126 21.10 2.72 -1.04
C ILE A 126 19.86 2.01 -1.62
N ASN A 127 20.10 1.10 -2.56
CA ASN A 127 19.07 0.27 -3.16
C ASN A 127 18.48 -0.69 -2.11
N LEU A 128 17.32 -0.34 -1.53
CA LEU A 128 16.43 -1.26 -0.80
C LEU A 128 15.75 -2.28 -1.73
N VAL A 129 16.49 -2.83 -2.69
CA VAL A 129 16.08 -3.93 -3.58
C VAL A 129 16.32 -5.31 -2.92
N GLY A 130 16.95 -5.34 -1.74
CA GLY A 130 17.43 -6.56 -1.08
C GLY A 130 16.39 -7.41 -0.34
N LEU A 131 15.25 -6.84 0.07
CA LEU A 131 14.22 -7.56 0.84
C LEU A 131 13.20 -8.30 -0.06
N ALA A 132 13.17 -7.99 -1.36
CA ALA A 132 12.21 -8.53 -2.29
C ALA A 132 12.88 -9.18 -3.49
N LYS A 133 13.70 -10.16 -3.19
CA LYS A 133 13.89 -11.27 -4.10
C LYS A 133 13.62 -12.52 -3.30
N TRP A 134 12.34 -12.82 -3.18
CA TRP A 134 11.98 -14.18 -3.50
C TRP A 134 12.63 -14.52 -4.84
N VAL A 135 13.11 -15.74 -4.96
CA VAL A 135 13.08 -16.41 -6.26
C VAL A 135 11.60 -16.54 -6.61
N CYS A 136 11.03 -15.45 -7.12
CA CYS A 136 10.27 -15.59 -8.34
C CYS A 136 11.22 -16.35 -9.26
N LEU A 137 10.85 -17.58 -9.63
CA LEU A 137 11.12 -18.02 -10.99
C LEU A 137 10.94 -16.79 -11.85
N TYR A 138 12.02 -16.25 -12.40
CA TYR A 138 12.08 -14.87 -12.88
C TYR A 138 10.90 -14.62 -13.82
N PHE A 139 9.81 -14.00 -13.34
CA PHE A 139 8.60 -13.81 -14.11
C PHE A 139 8.71 -12.49 -14.88
N HIS A 140 8.91 -12.58 -16.19
CA HIS A 140 8.71 -11.43 -17.07
C HIS A 140 7.24 -11.36 -17.49
N CYS A 141 6.38 -10.85 -16.59
CA CYS A 141 4.96 -10.70 -16.86
C CYS A 141 4.64 -9.33 -17.47
N SER A 142 4.44 -9.31 -18.80
CA SER A 142 4.18 -8.09 -19.59
C SER A 142 2.75 -7.53 -19.49
N SER A 143 1.79 -8.25 -18.88
CA SER A 143 0.38 -7.84 -18.78
C SER A 143 -0.28 -8.42 -17.52
N GLY A 144 -1.10 -7.62 -16.82
CA GLY A 144 -1.89 -8.06 -15.66
C GLY A 144 -3.01 -9.08 -15.99
N THR A 145 -3.11 -9.44 -17.27
CA THR A 145 -4.01 -10.43 -17.82
C THR A 145 -3.24 -11.39 -18.75
N SER A 146 -3.66 -12.64 -18.84
CA SER A 146 -3.30 -13.58 -19.92
C SER A 146 -4.60 -13.98 -20.61
N GLY A 147 -4.66 -13.89 -21.95
CA GLY A 147 -5.88 -14.22 -22.70
C GLY A 147 -7.12 -13.38 -22.34
N GLY A 148 -6.94 -12.18 -21.75
CA GLY A 148 -8.05 -11.33 -21.27
C GLY A 148 -8.46 -11.58 -19.81
N GLU A 149 -8.03 -12.70 -19.22
CA GLU A 149 -8.33 -13.08 -17.84
C GLU A 149 -7.22 -12.67 -16.87
N ARG A 150 -7.56 -12.43 -15.60
CA ARG A 150 -6.57 -12.05 -14.59
C ARG A 150 -5.62 -13.20 -14.29
N LYS A 151 -4.31 -12.91 -14.26
CA LYS A 151 -3.30 -13.88 -13.82
C LYS A 151 -3.55 -14.31 -12.37
N LEU A 152 -3.44 -15.61 -12.12
CA LEU A 152 -3.64 -16.25 -10.82
C LEU A 152 -2.28 -16.55 -10.19
N MET A 153 -1.90 -15.79 -9.16
CA MET A 153 -0.62 -15.97 -8.47
C MET A 153 -0.84 -16.84 -7.22
N PRO A 154 -0.24 -18.04 -7.17
CA PRO A 154 -0.43 -18.94 -6.03
C PRO A 154 0.27 -18.36 -4.80
N THR A 155 -0.38 -18.42 -3.64
CA THR A 155 0.24 -18.04 -2.37
C THR A 155 0.02 -19.13 -1.33
N ILE A 156 0.96 -19.21 -0.38
CA ILE A 156 0.83 -20.03 0.84
C ILE A 156 0.48 -19.12 2.02
N GLU A 157 -0.01 -19.72 3.11
CA GLU A 157 -0.43 -18.98 4.31
C GLU A 157 0.69 -18.15 4.95
N GLU A 158 1.90 -18.70 5.01
CA GLU A 158 3.08 -18.03 5.61
C GLU A 158 3.48 -16.73 4.91
N GLU A 159 3.08 -16.53 3.65
CA GLU A 159 3.37 -15.26 2.97
C GLU A 159 2.65 -14.08 3.60
N LEU A 160 1.56 -14.31 4.33
CA LEU A 160 0.88 -13.24 5.07
C LEU A 160 1.74 -12.70 6.22
N GLU A 161 2.55 -13.55 6.86
CA GLU A 161 3.48 -13.11 7.91
C GLU A 161 4.56 -12.22 7.33
N ARG A 162 5.16 -12.62 6.19
CA ARG A 162 6.16 -11.82 5.48
C ARG A 162 5.62 -10.48 5.01
N ARG A 163 4.39 -10.43 4.48
CA ARG A 163 3.73 -9.17 4.13
C ARG A 163 3.53 -8.28 5.35
N SER A 164 3.12 -8.87 6.47
CA SER A 164 2.89 -8.14 7.72
C SER A 164 4.19 -7.56 8.29
N LEU A 165 5.29 -8.31 8.21
CA LEU A 165 6.62 -7.81 8.52
C LEU A 165 6.99 -6.61 7.64
N LEU A 166 6.74 -6.69 6.33
CA LEU A 166 7.00 -5.56 5.44
C LEU A 166 6.24 -4.29 5.87
N TYR A 167 4.95 -4.42 6.17
CA TYR A 167 4.14 -3.30 6.64
C TYR A 167 4.63 -2.73 7.97
N SER A 168 5.18 -3.56 8.87
CA SER A 168 5.69 -3.09 10.15
C SER A 168 6.97 -2.26 10.05
N LEU A 169 7.68 -2.31 8.91
CA LEU A 169 8.88 -1.51 8.65
C LEU A 169 8.57 -0.08 8.19
N LEU A 170 7.39 0.16 7.61
CA LEU A 170 7.06 1.44 6.97
C LEU A 170 7.06 2.62 7.94
N MET A 171 6.42 2.43 9.10
CA MET A 171 6.21 3.50 10.08
C MET A 171 7.47 3.83 10.90
N PRO A 172 8.30 2.84 11.31
CA PRO A 172 9.64 3.12 11.83
C PRO A 172 10.48 3.98 10.89
N VAL A 173 10.51 3.66 9.59
CA VAL A 173 11.22 4.49 8.60
C VAL A 173 10.62 5.89 8.51
N MET A 174 9.29 6.00 8.41
CA MET A 174 8.65 7.32 8.36
C MET A 174 8.86 8.16 9.62
N SER A 175 8.99 7.52 10.79
CA SER A 175 9.19 8.23 12.05
C SER A 175 10.52 9.00 12.11
N GLN A 176 11.51 8.63 11.28
CA GLN A 176 12.79 9.34 11.16
C GLN A 176 12.63 10.71 10.48
N SER A 177 11.74 10.81 9.49
CA SER A 177 11.57 12.02 8.67
C SER A 177 10.40 12.88 9.14
N VAL A 178 9.35 12.27 9.68
CA VAL A 178 8.16 12.98 10.17
C VAL A 178 7.86 12.51 11.59
N PRO A 179 8.20 13.31 12.62
CA PRO A 179 8.00 12.94 14.01
C PRO A 179 6.51 12.99 14.40
N GLU A 180 6.18 12.38 15.54
CA GLU A 180 4.84 12.42 16.17
C GLU A 180 3.72 11.87 15.27
N LEU A 181 3.99 10.78 14.54
CA LEU A 181 2.98 10.06 13.76
C LEU A 181 2.11 9.12 14.61
N ASP A 182 2.52 8.89 15.85
CA ASP A 182 1.86 8.10 16.88
C ASP A 182 0.78 8.89 17.65
N LYS A 183 0.83 10.22 17.60
CA LYS A 183 -0.06 11.12 18.35
C LYS A 183 -1.38 11.45 17.64
N GLY A 184 -1.65 10.84 16.49
CA GLY A 184 -2.83 11.11 15.68
C GLY A 184 -3.30 9.89 14.91
N LYS A 185 -4.17 10.14 13.92
CA LYS A 185 -4.80 9.12 13.08
C LYS A 185 -4.42 9.27 11.62
N GLY A 186 -4.38 8.14 10.93
CA GLY A 186 -4.31 8.09 9.48
C GLY A 186 -5.69 8.00 8.86
N MET A 187 -6.04 8.92 7.95
CA MET A 187 -7.25 8.80 7.15
C MET A 187 -6.93 8.11 5.81
N TYR A 188 -7.16 6.80 5.77
CA TYR A 188 -6.90 5.99 4.58
C TYR A 188 -8.19 5.46 3.96
N PHE A 189 -8.35 5.65 2.66
CA PHE A 189 -9.45 5.07 1.89
C PHE A 189 -9.05 3.70 1.35
N LEU A 190 -9.46 2.65 2.07
CA LEU A 190 -9.10 1.27 1.80
C LEU A 190 -10.35 0.49 1.35
N PHE A 191 -10.22 -0.30 0.28
CA PHE A 191 -11.36 -0.99 -0.33
C PHE A 191 -11.05 -2.45 -0.62
N ILE A 192 -11.96 -3.33 -0.21
CA ILE A 192 -12.01 -4.69 -0.76
C ILE A 192 -12.57 -4.70 -2.19
N LYS A 193 -12.37 -5.81 -2.89
CA LYS A 193 -12.89 -6.07 -4.23
C LYS A 193 -13.57 -7.44 -4.28
N SER A 194 -14.23 -7.71 -5.40
CA SER A 194 -14.85 -9.00 -5.64
C SER A 194 -13.82 -10.14 -5.59
N GLU A 195 -14.31 -11.28 -5.15
CA GLU A 195 -13.58 -12.53 -5.03
C GLU A 195 -14.29 -13.58 -5.89
N ALA A 196 -13.54 -14.56 -6.37
CA ALA A 196 -14.06 -15.72 -7.07
C ALA A 196 -13.58 -17.00 -6.38
N LYS A 197 -14.16 -18.13 -6.75
CA LYS A 197 -13.64 -19.45 -6.40
C LYS A 197 -13.20 -20.15 -7.68
N THR A 198 -12.08 -20.84 -7.62
CA THR A 198 -11.63 -21.73 -8.69
C THR A 198 -12.48 -23.00 -8.70
N PRO A 199 -12.45 -23.82 -9.78
CA PRO A 199 -13.17 -25.09 -9.83
C PRO A 199 -12.79 -26.06 -8.68
N GLY A 200 -11.54 -26.05 -8.25
CA GLY A 200 -11.04 -26.80 -7.09
C GLY A 200 -11.41 -26.20 -5.72
N GLY A 201 -12.16 -25.10 -5.68
CA GLY A 201 -12.66 -24.49 -4.45
C GLY A 201 -11.73 -23.46 -3.79
N LEU A 202 -10.53 -23.21 -4.34
CA LEU A 202 -9.61 -22.18 -3.83
C LEU A 202 -10.16 -20.78 -4.11
N VAL A 203 -9.93 -19.84 -3.19
CA VAL A 203 -10.36 -18.45 -3.36
C VAL A 203 -9.38 -17.72 -4.30
N ALA A 204 -9.91 -16.94 -5.24
CA ALA A 204 -9.15 -16.06 -6.11
C ALA A 204 -9.56 -14.59 -5.89
N ARG A 205 -8.64 -13.74 -5.40
CA ARG A 205 -8.96 -12.36 -5.02
C ARG A 205 -7.78 -11.40 -5.05
N PRO A 206 -7.99 -10.08 -5.10
CA PRO A 206 -6.87 -9.13 -5.07
C PRO A 206 -6.06 -9.21 -3.78
N VAL A 207 -4.74 -8.99 -3.87
CA VAL A 207 -3.83 -9.15 -2.73
C VAL A 207 -4.21 -8.28 -1.52
N LEU A 208 -4.62 -7.03 -1.77
CA LEU A 208 -5.11 -6.15 -0.70
C LEU A 208 -6.42 -6.64 -0.09
N THR A 209 -7.30 -7.24 -0.89
CA THR A 209 -8.54 -7.83 -0.37
C THR A 209 -8.25 -9.03 0.52
N SER A 210 -7.28 -9.88 0.13
CA SER A 210 -6.75 -10.95 0.99
C SER A 210 -6.21 -10.38 2.30
N TYR A 211 -5.35 -9.37 2.22
CA TYR A 211 -4.75 -8.76 3.40
C TYR A 211 -5.79 -8.15 4.35
N TYR A 212 -6.72 -7.32 3.85
CA TYR A 212 -7.76 -6.69 4.70
C TYR A 212 -8.68 -7.73 5.35
N LYS A 213 -8.93 -8.86 4.69
CA LYS A 213 -9.75 -9.95 5.26
C LYS A 213 -9.00 -10.88 6.21
N SER A 214 -7.67 -10.82 6.24
CA SER A 214 -6.81 -11.65 7.10
C SER A 214 -6.91 -11.26 8.59
N SER A 215 -6.47 -12.17 9.45
CA SER A 215 -6.30 -11.91 10.90
C SER A 215 -5.27 -10.80 11.16
N HIS A 216 -4.22 -10.71 10.35
CA HIS A 216 -3.18 -9.68 10.46
C HIS A 216 -3.72 -8.25 10.32
N PHE A 217 -4.82 -8.05 9.59
CA PHE A 217 -5.49 -6.76 9.51
C PHE A 217 -6.63 -6.64 10.53
N LYS A 218 -7.53 -7.62 10.58
CA LYS A 218 -8.76 -7.56 11.40
C LYS A 218 -8.49 -7.60 12.89
N ARG A 219 -7.51 -8.40 13.30
CA ARG A 219 -7.12 -8.65 14.70
C ARG A 219 -5.70 -8.15 14.96
N ARG A 220 -5.28 -7.10 14.23
CA ARG A 220 -3.98 -6.47 14.45
C ARG A 220 -3.88 -6.01 15.92
N PRO A 221 -2.73 -6.21 16.58
CA PRO A 221 -2.52 -5.66 17.91
C PRO A 221 -2.62 -4.15 17.85
N TYR A 222 -2.93 -3.53 18.99
CA TYR A 222 -2.89 -2.08 19.08
C TYR A 222 -1.49 -1.57 18.73
N ASP A 223 -1.44 -0.66 17.76
CA ASP A 223 -0.23 0.02 17.32
C ASP A 223 -0.61 1.49 17.06
N PRO A 224 0.01 2.45 17.75
CA PRO A 224 -0.23 3.88 17.52
C PRO A 224 -0.14 4.27 16.03
N TYR A 225 0.73 3.62 15.26
CA TYR A 225 0.88 3.88 13.84
C TYR A 225 -0.18 3.22 12.94
N THR A 226 -1.02 2.32 13.44
CA THR A 226 -2.13 1.72 12.66
C THR A 226 -3.51 2.20 13.14
N ASN A 227 -3.53 3.33 13.86
CA ASN A 227 -4.73 4.01 14.29
C ASN A 227 -5.37 4.76 13.10
N TYR A 228 -6.37 4.13 12.48
CA TYR A 228 -7.06 4.67 11.32
C TYR A 228 -8.40 5.29 11.69
N THR A 229 -8.84 6.29 10.92
CA THR A 229 -10.19 6.85 11.07
C THR A 229 -11.29 5.87 10.67
N SER A 230 -11.00 5.00 9.70
CA SER A 230 -11.93 4.06 9.09
C SER A 230 -12.05 2.76 9.91
N PRO A 231 -13.23 2.42 10.47
CA PRO A 231 -13.46 1.14 11.11
C PRO A 231 -13.27 -0.04 10.13
N ASN A 232 -12.88 -1.22 10.64
CA ASN A 232 -12.64 -2.40 9.80
C ASN A 232 -13.90 -2.77 8.98
N GLU A 233 -15.09 -2.64 9.56
CA GLU A 233 -16.38 -2.94 8.92
C GLU A 233 -16.63 -2.06 7.70
N THR A 234 -16.24 -0.78 7.76
CA THR A 234 -16.36 0.16 6.64
C THR A 234 -15.44 -0.20 5.47
N ILE A 235 -14.23 -0.70 5.76
CA ILE A 235 -13.24 -1.14 4.78
C ILE A 235 -13.66 -2.47 4.13
N LEU A 236 -14.26 -3.35 4.93
CA LEU A 236 -14.70 -4.69 4.55
C LEU A 236 -16.10 -4.73 3.93
N CYS A 237 -16.76 -3.58 3.80
CA CYS A 237 -18.05 -3.47 3.12
C CYS A 237 -17.88 -3.78 1.62
N PRO A 238 -18.60 -4.78 1.08
CA PRO A 238 -18.53 -5.11 -0.35
C PRO A 238 -19.11 -4.01 -1.25
N ASP A 239 -20.07 -3.24 -0.75
CA ASP A 239 -20.66 -2.11 -1.46
C ASP A 239 -19.70 -0.92 -1.45
N SER A 240 -19.15 -0.60 -2.63
CA SER A 240 -18.17 0.48 -2.76
C SER A 240 -18.72 1.88 -2.43
N TYR A 241 -20.03 2.11 -2.61
CA TYR A 241 -20.65 3.38 -2.26
C TYR A 241 -20.73 3.50 -0.74
N GLN A 242 -21.25 2.47 -0.07
CA GLN A 242 -21.38 2.47 1.39
C GLN A 242 -20.02 2.52 2.09
N SER A 243 -19.03 1.78 1.57
CA SER A 243 -17.65 1.83 2.03
C SER A 243 -17.03 3.22 1.90
N MET A 244 -17.16 3.87 0.73
CA MET A 244 -16.62 5.22 0.51
C MET A 244 -17.30 6.26 1.41
N TYR A 245 -18.63 6.24 1.47
CA TYR A 245 -19.42 7.18 2.24
C TYR A 245 -19.10 7.10 3.74
N SER A 246 -19.09 5.88 4.30
CA SER A 246 -18.82 5.66 5.72
C SER A 246 -17.38 6.01 6.11
N GLN A 247 -16.38 5.67 5.28
CA GLN A 247 -14.98 6.05 5.53
C GLN A 247 -14.78 7.57 5.51
N LEU A 248 -15.38 8.28 4.55
CA LEU A 248 -15.35 9.75 4.50
C LEU A 248 -16.01 10.36 5.73
N LEU A 249 -17.19 9.86 6.12
CA LEU A 249 -17.92 10.35 7.30
C LEU A 249 -17.09 10.19 8.58
N CYS A 250 -16.48 9.01 8.80
CA CYS A 250 -15.59 8.79 9.93
C CYS A 250 -14.35 9.70 9.88
N GLY A 251 -13.78 9.94 8.70
CA GLY A 251 -12.66 10.85 8.50
C GLY A 251 -12.99 12.31 8.82
N LEU A 252 -14.20 12.76 8.47
CA LEU A 252 -14.69 14.10 8.81
C LEU A 252 -14.97 14.26 10.31
N CYS A 253 -15.60 13.27 10.94
CA CYS A 253 -15.89 13.30 12.39
C CYS A 253 -14.63 13.39 13.26
N GLN A 254 -13.51 12.87 12.75
CA GLN A 254 -12.22 12.81 13.47
C GLN A 254 -11.20 13.80 12.88
N ASN A 255 -11.65 14.84 12.18
CA ASN A 255 -10.78 15.64 11.33
C ASN A 255 -9.57 16.28 12.05
N LYS A 256 -9.74 16.68 13.31
CA LYS A 256 -8.67 17.26 14.15
C LYS A 256 -7.59 16.25 14.54
N GLU A 257 -7.90 14.96 14.55
CA GLU A 257 -6.95 13.89 14.87
C GLU A 257 -6.15 13.45 13.64
N VAL A 258 -6.58 13.83 12.43
CA VAL A 258 -5.96 13.37 11.18
C VAL A 258 -4.63 14.08 10.96
N ILE A 259 -3.56 13.30 10.90
CA ILE A 259 -2.18 13.79 10.67
C ILE A 259 -1.59 13.33 9.34
N ARG A 260 -2.24 12.38 8.67
CA ARG A 260 -1.87 11.89 7.34
C ARG A 260 -3.11 11.38 6.63
N VAL A 261 -3.16 11.58 5.33
CA VAL A 261 -4.29 11.18 4.48
C VAL A 261 -3.78 10.33 3.33
N GLY A 262 -4.57 9.41 2.82
CA GLY A 262 -4.08 8.59 1.72
C GLY A 262 -5.03 7.52 1.19
N ALA A 263 -4.51 6.79 0.21
CA ALA A 263 -5.05 5.57 -0.35
C ALA A 263 -3.89 4.82 -1.02
N VAL A 264 -4.06 3.55 -1.37
CA VAL A 264 -2.96 2.81 -2.02
C VAL A 264 -2.49 3.49 -3.32
N PHE A 265 -3.42 3.98 -4.15
CA PHE A 265 -3.11 4.69 -5.38
C PHE A 265 -3.68 6.10 -5.38
N ALA A 266 -2.97 7.05 -6.01
CA ALA A 266 -3.41 8.42 -6.22
C ALA A 266 -4.84 8.51 -6.82
N SER A 267 -5.14 7.66 -7.80
CA SER A 267 -6.47 7.59 -8.42
C SER A 267 -7.59 7.24 -7.42
N GLY A 268 -7.31 6.40 -6.44
CA GLY A 268 -8.26 6.05 -5.37
C GLY A 268 -8.53 7.23 -4.45
N PHE A 269 -7.49 7.97 -4.09
CA PHE A 269 -7.61 9.16 -3.24
C PHE A 269 -8.35 10.31 -3.93
N ILE A 270 -8.03 10.58 -5.20
CA ILE A 270 -8.76 11.58 -6.02
C ILE A 270 -10.24 11.21 -6.15
N ARG A 271 -10.56 9.92 -6.30
CA ARG A 271 -11.96 9.48 -6.32
C ARG A 271 -12.68 9.75 -5.00
N ALA A 272 -11.99 9.64 -3.86
CA ALA A 272 -12.58 9.99 -2.56
C ALA A 272 -12.85 11.50 -2.46
N ILE A 273 -11.92 12.35 -2.93
CA ILE A 273 -12.12 13.82 -2.98
C ILE A 273 -13.30 14.18 -3.88
N ARG A 274 -13.39 13.60 -5.08
CA ARG A 274 -14.54 13.81 -5.99
C ARG A 274 -15.86 13.29 -5.41
N PHE A 275 -15.80 12.22 -4.62
CA PHE A 275 -16.98 11.72 -3.92
C PHE A 275 -17.43 12.73 -2.87
N LEU A 276 -16.51 13.29 -2.10
CA LEU A 276 -16.80 14.37 -1.14
C LEU A 276 -17.41 15.58 -1.85
N GLU A 277 -16.85 16.02 -2.98
CA GLU A 277 -17.37 17.14 -3.79
C GLU A 277 -18.85 16.97 -4.16
N LYS A 278 -19.27 15.73 -4.45
CA LYS A 278 -20.67 15.43 -4.81
C LYS A 278 -21.58 15.19 -3.60
N HIS A 279 -21.04 14.65 -2.49
CA HIS A 279 -21.85 14.11 -1.40
C HIS A 279 -21.73 14.90 -0.08
N TRP A 280 -20.94 15.98 -0.02
CA TRP A 280 -20.77 16.79 1.19
C TRP A 280 -22.08 17.29 1.80
N PRO A 281 -23.16 17.65 1.07
CA PRO A 281 -24.39 18.11 1.72
C PRO A 281 -25.06 17.03 2.56
N SER A 282 -25.02 15.77 2.07
CA SER A 282 -25.54 14.63 2.82
C SER A 282 -24.65 14.29 4.01
N LEU A 283 -23.32 14.37 3.84
CA LEU A 283 -22.37 14.14 4.95
C LEU A 283 -22.54 15.19 6.06
N CYS A 284 -22.70 16.48 5.72
CA CYS A 284 -22.97 17.53 6.68
C CYS A 284 -24.28 17.31 7.44
N LYS A 285 -25.35 16.88 6.74
CA LYS A 285 -26.62 16.55 7.38
C LYS A 285 -26.47 15.44 8.42
N ASP A 286 -25.77 14.36 8.07
CA ASP A 286 -25.52 13.23 8.96
C ASP A 286 -24.70 13.65 10.20
N ILE A 287 -23.69 14.51 10.02
CA ILE A 287 -22.88 15.05 11.12
C ILE A 287 -23.71 15.97 12.02
N ALA A 288 -24.54 16.84 11.43
CA ALA A 288 -25.38 17.77 12.19
C ALA A 288 -26.44 17.07 13.04
N SER A 289 -27.12 16.06 12.48
CA SER A 289 -28.16 15.31 13.18
C SER A 289 -27.62 14.16 14.05
N GLY A 290 -26.39 13.70 13.77
CA GLY A 290 -25.84 12.47 14.34
C GLY A 290 -26.57 11.21 13.89
N THR A 291 -27.28 11.25 12.75
CA THR A 291 -28.03 10.10 12.23
C THR A 291 -27.52 9.72 10.86
N LEU A 292 -27.14 8.46 10.70
CA LEU A 292 -26.58 7.95 9.45
C LEU A 292 -27.62 7.79 8.33
N ASN A 293 -27.27 8.28 7.15
CA ASN A 293 -28.03 8.23 5.91
C ASN A 293 -28.67 6.84 5.68
N PRO A 294 -29.99 6.76 5.40
CA PRO A 294 -30.67 5.49 5.13
C PRO A 294 -30.15 4.71 3.93
N GLN A 295 -29.42 5.36 3.00
CA GLN A 295 -28.76 4.66 1.88
C GLN A 295 -27.66 3.70 2.33
N ILE A 296 -27.14 3.86 3.54
CA ILE A 296 -26.18 2.93 4.15
C ILE A 296 -26.98 1.79 4.78
N THR A 297 -27.22 0.73 4.02
CA THR A 297 -28.08 -0.39 4.44
C THR A 297 -27.33 -1.49 5.19
N ASP A 298 -26.00 -1.59 5.04
CA ASP A 298 -25.19 -2.63 5.66
C ASP A 298 -25.19 -2.49 7.21
N PRO A 299 -25.74 -3.46 7.95
CA PRO A 299 -25.88 -3.34 9.40
C PRO A 299 -24.55 -3.19 10.15
N SER A 300 -23.50 -3.89 9.70
CA SER A 300 -22.18 -3.85 10.33
C SER A 300 -21.52 -2.49 10.12
N VAL A 301 -21.66 -1.91 8.92
CA VAL A 301 -21.21 -0.53 8.65
C VAL A 301 -21.96 0.46 9.51
N ARG A 302 -23.30 0.34 9.61
CA ARG A 302 -24.11 1.25 10.43
C ARG A 302 -23.67 1.21 11.89
N GLU A 303 -23.54 0.02 12.47
CA GLU A 303 -23.10 -0.14 13.87
C GLU A 303 -21.72 0.48 14.12
N ALA A 304 -20.76 0.23 13.22
CA ALA A 304 -19.40 0.76 13.35
C ALA A 304 -19.34 2.29 13.24
N VAL A 305 -20.07 2.88 12.29
CA VAL A 305 -20.12 4.34 12.10
C VAL A 305 -20.80 5.03 13.30
N MET A 306 -21.88 4.46 13.83
CA MET A 306 -22.60 5.04 14.98
C MET A 306 -21.77 5.09 16.27
N LYS A 307 -20.67 4.33 16.37
CA LYS A 307 -19.70 4.46 17.49
C LYS A 307 -18.88 5.75 17.41
N THR A 308 -18.73 6.30 16.19
CA THR A 308 -17.95 7.52 15.92
C THR A 308 -18.85 8.74 15.71
N LEU A 309 -19.96 8.58 15.00
CA LEU A 309 -20.88 9.66 14.64
C LEU A 309 -21.63 10.16 15.87
N LYS A 310 -21.47 11.45 16.18
CA LYS A 310 -22.20 12.17 17.23
C LYS A 310 -22.76 13.46 16.63
N PRO A 311 -23.92 13.96 17.09
CA PRO A 311 -24.45 15.24 16.61
C PRO A 311 -23.44 16.38 16.86
N ASP A 312 -22.92 16.96 15.79
CA ASP A 312 -22.01 18.11 15.83
C ASP A 312 -22.38 19.15 14.75
N PRO A 313 -23.36 20.02 15.02
CA PRO A 313 -23.73 21.08 14.08
C PRO A 313 -22.60 22.07 13.78
N LYS A 314 -21.64 22.24 14.69
CA LYS A 314 -20.52 23.18 14.47
C LYS A 314 -19.57 22.62 13.43
N LEU A 315 -19.24 21.34 13.51
CA LEU A 315 -18.44 20.65 12.50
C LEU A 315 -19.16 20.61 11.15
N ALA A 316 -20.47 20.35 11.14
CA ALA A 316 -21.25 20.35 9.91
C ALA A 316 -21.22 21.71 9.19
N ASN A 317 -21.46 22.81 9.91
CA ASN A 317 -21.41 24.17 9.35
C ASN A 317 -20.00 24.53 8.85
N TYR A 318 -18.96 24.08 9.57
CA TYR A 318 -17.57 24.26 9.15
C TYR A 318 -17.30 23.56 7.80
N ILE A 319 -17.66 22.29 7.68
CA ILE A 319 -17.48 21.52 6.43
C ILE A 319 -18.30 22.12 5.29
N GLU A 320 -19.54 22.55 5.56
CA GLU A 320 -20.40 23.21 4.58
C GLU A 320 -19.78 24.52 4.06
N THR A 321 -19.18 25.32 4.94
CA THR A 321 -18.47 26.54 4.54
C THR A 321 -17.30 26.23 3.61
N GLU A 322 -16.45 25.27 4.00
CA GLU A 322 -15.25 24.91 3.24
C GLU A 322 -15.52 24.24 1.89
N CYS A 323 -16.58 23.41 1.82
CA CYS A 323 -16.99 22.69 0.62
C CYS A 323 -17.91 23.53 -0.29
N GLY A 324 -18.58 24.56 0.25
CA GLY A 324 -19.42 25.49 -0.49
C GLY A 324 -18.64 26.51 -1.32
N GLU A 325 -17.33 26.63 -1.08
CA GLU A 325 -16.43 27.49 -1.85
C GLU A 325 -16.31 27.06 -3.31
N LYS A 326 -16.14 28.04 -4.20
CA LYS A 326 -15.96 27.78 -5.65
C LYS A 326 -14.64 27.06 -5.95
N SER A 327 -13.61 27.29 -5.14
CA SER A 327 -12.27 26.69 -5.32
C SER A 327 -12.02 25.60 -4.28
N TRP A 328 -11.67 24.42 -4.78
CA TRP A 328 -11.29 23.26 -3.96
C TRP A 328 -9.77 23.16 -3.78
N GLN A 329 -9.02 24.18 -4.19
CA GLN A 329 -7.57 24.22 -4.01
C GLN A 329 -7.22 24.19 -2.52
N GLY A 330 -6.45 23.20 -2.07
CA GLY A 330 -6.08 23.05 -0.66
C GLY A 330 -7.20 22.55 0.26
N ILE A 331 -8.29 22.01 -0.30
CA ILE A 331 -9.42 21.47 0.49
C ILE A 331 -8.96 20.45 1.55
N ILE A 332 -7.91 19.67 1.28
CA ILE A 332 -7.39 18.68 2.22
C ILE A 332 -6.86 19.37 3.48
N THR A 333 -6.02 20.39 3.33
CA THR A 333 -5.46 21.15 4.45
C THR A 333 -6.48 22.05 5.14
N ARG A 334 -7.61 22.37 4.48
CA ARG A 334 -8.71 23.08 5.14
C ARG A 334 -9.49 22.10 6.03
N LEU A 335 -10.01 21.02 5.47
CA LEU A 335 -10.83 20.06 6.22
C LEU A 335 -10.03 19.29 7.28
N TRP A 336 -8.78 18.93 6.98
CA TRP A 336 -7.86 18.19 7.85
C TRP A 336 -6.58 19.00 8.09
N PRO A 337 -6.62 20.04 8.94
CA PRO A 337 -5.55 21.03 9.07
C PRO A 337 -4.24 20.50 9.66
N ASN A 338 -4.28 19.38 10.37
CA ASN A 338 -3.08 18.77 10.98
C ASN A 338 -2.37 17.78 10.03
N THR A 339 -2.82 17.66 8.78
CA THR A 339 -2.25 16.74 7.79
C THR A 339 -0.81 17.12 7.45
N LYS A 340 0.14 16.22 7.70
CA LYS A 340 1.57 16.39 7.44
C LYS A 340 1.97 15.98 6.02
N TYR A 341 1.33 14.97 5.45
CA TYR A 341 1.62 14.46 4.10
C TYR A 341 0.45 13.64 3.52
N VAL A 342 0.53 13.39 2.21
CA VAL A 342 -0.40 12.53 1.46
C VAL A 342 0.32 11.22 1.09
N ASP A 343 -0.14 10.09 1.65
CA ASP A 343 0.41 8.76 1.42
C ASP A 343 -0.32 8.06 0.27
N VAL A 344 0.27 8.15 -0.92
CA VAL A 344 -0.31 7.64 -2.18
C VAL A 344 0.80 7.28 -3.16
N ILE A 345 0.64 6.15 -3.86
CA ILE A 345 1.54 5.82 -4.98
C ILE A 345 1.31 6.83 -6.12
N VAL A 346 2.36 7.61 -6.44
CA VAL A 346 2.43 8.59 -7.56
C VAL A 346 3.56 8.29 -8.56
N THR A 347 4.17 7.11 -8.46
CA THR A 347 5.20 6.64 -9.39
C THR A 347 4.60 5.92 -10.60
N GLY A 348 5.37 5.76 -11.69
CA GLY A 348 4.91 5.13 -12.92
C GLY A 348 3.74 5.90 -13.55
N THR A 349 2.71 5.18 -14.00
CA THR A 349 1.50 5.77 -14.61
C THR A 349 0.67 6.60 -13.64
N MET A 350 0.91 6.52 -12.32
CA MET A 350 0.23 7.36 -11.34
C MET A 350 0.79 8.78 -11.26
N SER A 351 1.95 9.06 -11.85
CA SER A 351 2.58 10.39 -11.85
C SER A 351 1.73 11.46 -12.53
N GLN A 352 0.87 11.07 -13.47
CA GLN A 352 -0.10 11.97 -14.11
C GLN A 352 -1.05 12.66 -13.12
N TYR A 353 -1.22 12.10 -11.92
CA TYR A 353 -2.12 12.64 -10.89
C TYR A 353 -1.45 13.64 -9.95
N ILE A 354 -0.13 13.84 -10.04
CA ILE A 354 0.61 14.76 -9.17
C ILE A 354 0.02 16.19 -9.21
N PRO A 355 -0.22 16.82 -10.37
CA PRO A 355 -0.76 18.19 -10.40
C PRO A 355 -2.14 18.30 -9.75
N THR A 356 -2.98 17.27 -9.87
CA THR A 356 -4.29 17.23 -9.24
C THR A 356 -4.20 17.08 -7.72
N LEU A 357 -3.27 16.26 -7.23
CA LEU A 357 -3.02 16.11 -5.80
C LEU A 357 -2.43 17.38 -5.19
N ASP A 358 -1.50 18.04 -5.88
CA ASP A 358 -0.91 19.31 -5.44
C ASP A 358 -2.00 20.39 -5.33
N TYR A 359 -2.91 20.46 -6.30
CA TYR A 359 -4.06 21.36 -6.26
C TYR A 359 -4.92 21.12 -5.01
N TYR A 360 -5.38 19.90 -4.74
CA TYR A 360 -6.26 19.63 -3.59
C TYR A 360 -5.54 19.70 -2.24
N SER A 361 -4.24 19.45 -2.21
CA SER A 361 -3.43 19.37 -0.98
C SER A 361 -2.70 20.65 -0.62
N ASN A 362 -2.73 21.67 -1.49
CA ASN A 362 -1.92 22.88 -1.34
C ASN A 362 -0.41 22.58 -1.28
N GLY A 363 0.04 21.60 -2.08
CA GLY A 363 1.45 21.20 -2.15
C GLY A 363 1.96 20.46 -0.93
N LEU A 364 1.11 19.69 -0.22
CA LEU A 364 1.59 18.78 0.81
C LEU A 364 2.54 17.73 0.22
N PRO A 365 3.53 17.26 0.98
CA PRO A 365 4.42 16.21 0.54
C PRO A 365 3.65 14.95 0.10
N LEU A 366 3.95 14.45 -1.11
CA LEU A 366 3.42 13.20 -1.62
C LEU A 366 4.42 12.07 -1.30
N VAL A 367 4.02 11.10 -0.49
CA VAL A 367 4.89 10.02 -0.01
C VAL A 367 4.50 8.71 -0.69
N CYS A 368 5.50 8.03 -1.28
CA CYS A 368 5.37 6.70 -1.84
C CYS A 368 6.09 5.69 -0.95
N THR A 369 5.34 5.01 -0.10
CA THR A 369 5.87 4.18 1.00
C THR A 369 6.32 2.77 0.59
N MET A 370 5.69 2.16 -0.42
CA MET A 370 5.94 0.75 -0.72
C MET A 370 5.93 0.43 -2.22
N TYR A 371 6.64 -0.64 -2.58
CA TYR A 371 6.60 -1.26 -3.91
C TYR A 371 6.29 -2.75 -3.78
N ALA A 372 5.05 -3.14 -4.08
CA ALA A 372 4.63 -4.53 -4.01
C ALA A 372 3.97 -4.97 -5.32
N SER A 373 3.84 -6.28 -5.52
CA SER A 373 3.02 -6.93 -6.53
C SER A 373 2.21 -8.06 -5.90
N SER A 374 1.31 -8.68 -6.67
CA SER A 374 0.58 -9.88 -6.22
C SER A 374 1.51 -11.10 -6.09
N GLU A 375 2.68 -11.07 -6.72
CA GLU A 375 3.66 -12.16 -6.67
C GLU A 375 4.63 -12.00 -5.50
N CYS A 376 5.02 -10.76 -5.17
CA CYS A 376 6.02 -10.47 -4.14
C CYS A 376 5.92 -9.05 -3.58
N TYR A 377 6.43 -8.82 -2.37
CA TYR A 377 6.34 -7.56 -1.63
C TYR A 377 7.74 -6.96 -1.39
N SER A 378 7.92 -5.66 -1.66
CA SER A 378 9.20 -4.92 -1.49
C SER A 378 9.04 -3.60 -0.74
N VAL A 379 10.03 -3.24 0.09
CA VAL A 379 10.15 -1.89 0.68
C VAL A 379 10.91 -1.00 -0.29
N ARG A 380 10.56 0.29 -0.31
CA ARG A 380 11.39 1.35 -0.88
C ARG A 380 11.79 2.31 0.25
N GLU A 381 12.97 2.90 0.18
CA GLU A 381 13.27 4.09 0.99
C GLU A 381 12.32 5.23 0.60
N ALA A 382 11.68 5.85 1.60
CA ALA A 382 10.67 6.88 1.40
C ALA A 382 11.32 8.17 0.87
N VAL A 383 11.18 8.45 -0.42
CA VAL A 383 11.65 9.72 -1.01
C VAL A 383 10.55 10.77 -0.89
N MET A 384 10.79 11.81 -0.09
CA MET A 384 9.94 12.99 0.01
C MET A 384 10.27 13.94 -1.15
N LYS A 385 9.30 14.28 -2.00
CA LYS A 385 9.51 15.25 -3.07
C LYS A 385 9.26 16.66 -2.54
N THR A 386 10.33 17.44 -2.33
CA THR A 386 10.23 18.89 -2.08
C THR A 386 10.38 19.62 -3.41
N LEU A 387 9.32 20.27 -3.91
CA LEU A 387 9.35 21.02 -5.16
C LEU A 387 9.98 22.40 -4.94
N ASN A 388 11.23 22.60 -5.37
CA ASN A 388 11.72 23.93 -5.76
C ASN A 388 12.91 23.80 -6.74
N PRO A 389 12.70 23.90 -8.08
CA PRO A 389 13.81 23.83 -9.02
C PRO A 389 14.54 25.18 -9.13
N ASP A 390 15.87 25.15 -8.99
CA ASP A 390 16.77 26.27 -9.26
C ASP A 390 16.61 26.75 -10.73
N PRO A 391 16.29 28.03 -10.98
CA PRO A 391 16.12 28.58 -12.33
C PRO A 391 17.32 28.38 -13.26
N LYS A 392 18.52 28.15 -12.73
CA LYS A 392 19.73 27.95 -13.53
C LYS A 392 19.78 26.60 -14.25
N LEU A 393 19.07 25.58 -13.75
CA LEU A 393 19.08 24.24 -14.35
C LEU A 393 18.10 24.11 -15.54
N ALA A 394 17.04 24.93 -15.58
CA ALA A 394 16.08 24.95 -16.67
C ALA A 394 16.72 25.38 -18.01
N ASN A 395 17.64 26.35 -17.99
CA ASN A 395 18.34 26.82 -19.18
C ASN A 395 19.39 25.83 -19.72
N TYR A 396 19.91 24.92 -18.88
CA TYR A 396 20.87 23.90 -19.33
C TYR A 396 20.17 22.80 -20.15
N ILE A 397 18.93 22.45 -19.80
CA ILE A 397 18.15 21.41 -20.48
C ILE A 397 17.67 21.86 -21.86
N GLU A 398 17.30 23.15 -22.05
CA GLU A 398 16.92 23.68 -23.37
C GLU A 398 18.09 23.70 -24.37
N THR A 399 19.32 23.90 -23.89
CA THR A 399 20.49 24.05 -24.77
C THR A 399 21.04 22.71 -25.26
N GLU A 400 20.93 21.65 -24.46
CA GLU A 400 21.40 20.29 -24.80
C GLU A 400 20.37 19.49 -25.64
N CYS A 401 19.06 19.63 -25.37
CA CYS A 401 18.01 18.96 -26.16
C CYS A 401 17.88 19.49 -27.61
N GLY A 402 18.40 20.69 -27.91
CA GLY A 402 18.43 21.23 -29.28
C GLY A 402 19.49 20.61 -30.19
N ARG A 403 20.46 19.84 -29.66
CA ARG A 403 21.59 19.31 -30.45
C ARG A 403 21.43 17.86 -30.91
N SER A 404 20.43 17.11 -30.41
CA SER A 404 20.26 15.67 -30.72
C SER A 404 19.17 15.34 -31.76
N LEU A 405 18.54 16.35 -32.39
CA LEU A 405 17.50 16.15 -33.42
C LEU A 405 17.89 16.60 -34.83
N GLY A 406 19.18 16.59 -35.15
CA GLY A 406 19.67 16.94 -36.48
C GLY A 406 20.85 16.10 -36.93
N LYS A 407 20.58 14.90 -37.46
CA LYS A 407 21.27 14.26 -38.61
C LYS A 407 20.81 12.82 -38.77
N GLY A 408 20.10 12.59 -39.87
CA GLY A 408 19.64 11.28 -40.33
C GLY A 408 18.90 11.48 -41.65
N SER A 409 19.62 11.99 -42.65
CA SER A 409 19.26 11.94 -44.07
C SER A 409 19.48 10.55 -44.62
#